data_AF-A0A091C2R8-F1
#
_entry.id   AF-A0A091C2R8-F1
#
_cell.length_a   1.000
_cell.length_b   1.000
_cell.length_c   1.000
_cell.angle_alpha   90.00
_cell.angle_beta   90.00
_cell.angle_gamma   90.00
#
_symmetry.space_group_name_H-M   'P 1'
#
loop_
_entity.id
_entity.type
_entity.pdbx_description
1 polymer ?
#
loop_
_entity_poly.entity_id
_entity_poly.type
_entity_poly.pdbx_seq_one_letter_code
_entity_poly.pdbx_strand_id
1 'polypeptide(L)'
;MGADAFQAEFEGVFAPVADAIGLLRRRSTRRLCWTYGRGALALAFDFALNPKATGLLPHYPGEFALTISLPGNSPSPLATVVSLFQYTTAAEVDAYVAVEDRALANFVAGNPAAATLFPPDLRRPAPNVAQWCHYVTRDDVRAWAQWYAGLIPLWIPRYLDAPESLEDWCWRVLWKDQKRDNGTA
;
A
#
# COMPACT_ATOMS: atom_id res chain seq x y z
N MET A 1 -0.03 1.98 -19.61
CA MET A 1 0.09 3.40 -19.19
C MET A 1 1.49 3.63 -18.61
N GLY A 2 2.14 4.75 -18.93
CA GLY A 2 3.49 5.06 -18.42
C GLY A 2 3.52 5.54 -16.96
N ALA A 3 4.70 5.53 -16.34
CA ALA A 3 4.90 5.93 -14.94
C ALA A 3 4.47 7.38 -14.67
N ASP A 4 4.82 8.33 -15.55
CA ASP A 4 4.47 9.74 -15.38
C ASP A 4 2.94 9.96 -15.40
N ALA A 5 2.24 9.22 -16.27
CA ALA A 5 0.78 9.28 -16.35
C ALA A 5 0.12 8.69 -15.09
N PHE A 6 0.66 7.58 -14.54
CA PHE A 6 0.22 7.08 -13.24
C PHE A 6 0.41 8.14 -12.15
N GLN A 7 1.62 8.70 -12.06
CA GLN A 7 1.97 9.63 -10.99
C GLN A 7 1.09 10.88 -11.03
N ALA A 8 0.88 11.46 -12.22
CA ALA A 8 0.03 12.64 -12.38
C ALA A 8 -1.43 12.38 -11.99
N GLU A 9 -2.01 11.26 -12.42
CA GLU A 9 -3.42 10.92 -12.10
C GLU A 9 -3.60 10.60 -10.61
N PHE A 10 -2.66 9.87 -10.01
CA PHE A 10 -2.72 9.53 -8.59
C PHE A 10 -2.51 10.76 -7.71
N GLU A 11 -1.47 11.55 -7.99
CA GLU A 11 -1.13 12.75 -7.22
C GLU A 11 -2.22 13.82 -7.32
N GLY A 12 -2.85 14.00 -8.49
CA GLY A 12 -3.94 14.95 -8.68
C GLY A 12 -5.17 14.69 -7.81
N VAL A 13 -5.40 13.43 -7.41
CA VAL A 13 -6.48 13.04 -6.50
C VAL A 13 -6.02 13.04 -5.04
N PHE A 14 -4.83 12.49 -4.78
CA PHE A 14 -4.37 12.24 -3.41
C PHE A 14 -3.79 13.49 -2.73
N ALA A 15 -3.08 14.34 -3.46
CA ALA A 15 -2.37 15.49 -2.88
C ALA A 15 -3.28 16.47 -2.10
N PRO A 16 -4.47 16.86 -2.59
CA PRO A 16 -5.34 17.78 -1.84
C PRO A 16 -5.73 17.23 -0.45
N VAL A 17 -5.98 15.92 -0.37
CA VAL A 17 -6.31 15.28 0.91
C VAL A 17 -5.07 15.16 1.77
N ALA A 18 -3.95 14.72 1.20
CA ALA A 18 -2.66 14.64 1.90
C ALA A 18 -2.30 15.98 2.56
N ASP A 19 -2.42 17.09 1.84
CA ASP A 19 -2.17 18.45 2.35
C ASP A 19 -3.14 18.79 3.51
N ALA A 20 -4.43 18.46 3.37
CA ALA A 20 -5.44 18.74 4.39
C ALA A 20 -5.20 18.01 5.72
N ILE A 21 -4.56 16.82 5.69
CA ILE A 21 -4.18 16.06 6.88
C ILE A 21 -2.69 16.23 7.27
N GLY A 22 -1.99 17.18 6.66
CA GLY A 22 -0.62 17.55 7.04
C GLY A 22 0.47 16.60 6.58
N LEU A 23 0.22 15.78 5.55
CA LEU A 23 1.27 15.02 4.87
C LEU A 23 2.11 15.95 3.99
N LEU A 24 3.43 15.89 4.15
CA LEU A 24 4.37 16.67 3.37
C LEU A 24 4.90 15.83 2.20
N ARG A 25 4.69 16.30 0.97
CA ARG A 25 5.23 15.68 -0.24
C ARG A 25 6.76 15.72 -0.25
N ARG A 26 7.42 14.58 -0.46
CA ARG A 26 8.88 14.49 -0.63
C ARG A 26 9.27 14.32 -2.09
N ARG A 27 10.20 15.13 -2.59
CA ARG A 27 10.70 15.00 -3.98
C ARG A 27 11.31 13.62 -4.20
N SER A 28 10.77 12.91 -5.19
CA SER A 28 11.29 11.64 -5.71
C SER A 28 10.83 11.50 -7.15
N THR A 29 11.73 11.06 -8.02
CA THR A 29 11.45 10.81 -9.44
C THR A 29 10.96 9.39 -9.71
N ARG A 30 11.05 8.48 -8.72
CA ARG A 30 10.75 7.05 -8.88
C ARG A 30 9.46 6.61 -8.20
N ARG A 31 8.97 7.37 -7.22
CA ARG A 31 7.81 7.01 -6.39
C ARG A 31 7.12 8.26 -5.87
N LEU A 32 5.82 8.14 -5.59
CA LEU A 32 5.11 9.17 -4.86
C LEU A 32 5.32 8.94 -3.36
N CYS A 33 5.94 9.90 -2.70
CA CYS A 33 6.35 9.83 -1.31
C CYS A 33 5.78 11.01 -0.52
N TRP A 34 5.14 10.69 0.61
CA TRP A 34 4.69 11.66 1.59
C TRP A 34 5.18 11.30 2.97
N THR A 35 5.36 12.30 3.84
CA THR A 35 5.68 12.09 5.24
C THR A 35 4.69 12.75 6.15
N TYR A 36 4.32 12.06 7.23
CA TYR A 36 3.47 12.57 8.29
C TYR A 36 4.25 12.66 9.60
N GLY A 37 3.94 13.66 10.43
CA GLY A 37 4.49 13.77 11.78
C GLY A 37 6.00 14.05 11.85
N ARG A 38 6.57 13.87 13.04
CA ARG A 38 8.00 14.06 13.36
C ARG A 38 8.44 13.10 14.48
N GLY A 39 9.75 12.90 14.63
CA GLY A 39 10.30 12.08 15.71
C GLY A 39 9.92 10.60 15.57
N ALA A 40 9.68 9.91 16.68
CA ALA A 40 9.39 8.47 16.72
C ALA A 40 8.03 8.08 16.08
N LEU A 41 7.10 9.02 15.94
CA LEU A 41 5.79 8.80 15.33
C LEU A 41 5.73 9.27 13.87
N ALA A 42 6.88 9.60 13.27
CA ALA A 42 6.91 9.93 11.86
C ALA A 42 6.49 8.72 11.02
N LEU A 43 5.88 8.98 9.88
CA LEU A 43 5.52 7.96 8.88
C LEU A 43 5.98 8.41 7.51
N ALA A 44 6.46 7.50 6.69
CA ALA A 44 6.69 7.73 5.27
C ALA A 44 5.80 6.80 4.44
N PHE A 45 4.92 7.39 3.61
CA PHE A 45 4.04 6.69 2.69
C PHE A 45 4.67 6.72 1.30
N ASP A 46 5.13 5.58 0.82
CA ASP A 46 5.81 5.41 -0.46
C ASP A 46 4.94 4.56 -1.40
N PHE A 47 4.35 5.19 -2.42
CA PHE A 47 3.65 4.51 -3.51
C PHE A 47 4.63 4.25 -4.66
N ALA A 48 5.07 3.01 -4.80
CA ALA A 48 6.08 2.59 -5.76
C ALA A 48 5.47 1.70 -6.85
N LEU A 49 5.72 2.04 -8.11
CA LEU A 49 5.36 1.22 -9.26
C LEU A 49 6.27 -0.02 -9.36
N ASN A 50 5.73 -1.15 -9.83
CA ASN A 50 6.55 -2.30 -10.21
C ASN A 50 7.14 -2.07 -11.61
N PRO A 51 8.46 -1.82 -11.74
CA PRO A 51 9.07 -1.58 -13.06
C PRO A 51 8.95 -2.80 -13.99
N LYS A 52 8.88 -4.02 -13.43
CA LYS A 52 8.74 -5.26 -14.21
C LYS A 52 7.37 -5.36 -14.86
N ALA A 53 6.30 -5.05 -14.12
CA ALA A 53 4.94 -5.05 -14.65
C ALA A 53 4.76 -3.98 -15.74
N THR A 54 5.31 -2.78 -15.51
CA THR A 54 5.17 -1.66 -16.47
C THR A 54 6.03 -1.75 -17.72
N GLY A 55 7.12 -2.55 -17.71
CA GLY A 55 8.16 -2.51 -18.73
C GLY A 55 8.50 -3.83 -19.43
N LEU A 56 8.26 -4.99 -18.81
CA LEU A 56 8.70 -6.29 -19.34
C LEU A 56 7.57 -7.15 -19.91
N LEU A 57 6.32 -6.92 -19.51
CA LEU A 57 5.17 -7.71 -19.94
C LEU A 57 4.12 -6.78 -20.57
N PRO A 58 4.15 -6.55 -21.90
CA PRO A 58 3.26 -5.61 -22.60
C PRO A 58 1.77 -5.86 -22.41
N HIS A 59 1.42 -7.07 -21.97
CA HIS A 59 0.06 -7.55 -21.77
C HIS A 59 -0.27 -7.82 -20.29
N TYR A 60 0.55 -7.37 -19.35
CA TYR A 60 0.28 -7.54 -17.92
C TYR A 60 -0.23 -6.21 -17.34
N PRO A 61 -1.16 -6.22 -16.36
CA PRO A 61 -1.60 -4.99 -15.71
C PRO A 61 -0.43 -4.24 -15.08
N GLY A 62 -0.54 -2.92 -14.99
CA GLY A 62 0.37 -2.16 -14.16
C GLY A 62 0.18 -2.53 -12.69
N GLU A 63 1.24 -2.47 -11.91
CA GLU A 63 1.24 -2.78 -10.48
C GLU A 63 1.91 -1.65 -9.70
N PHE A 64 1.40 -1.37 -8.51
CA PHE A 64 2.07 -0.53 -7.53
C PHE A 64 1.81 -1.05 -6.11
N ALA A 65 2.68 -0.68 -5.18
CA ALA A 65 2.51 -1.01 -3.77
C ALA A 65 2.68 0.23 -2.91
N LEU A 66 1.96 0.27 -1.78
CA LEU A 66 2.22 1.20 -0.70
C LEU A 66 3.15 0.56 0.32
N THR A 67 4.25 1.24 0.63
CA THR A 67 5.04 0.96 1.83
C THR A 67 4.83 2.08 2.83
N ILE A 68 4.54 1.74 4.09
CA ILE A 68 4.51 2.71 5.20
C ILE A 68 5.72 2.43 6.09
N SER A 69 6.70 3.32 6.07
CA SER A 69 7.95 3.16 6.82
C SER A 69 7.93 3.96 8.12
N LEU A 70 8.50 3.37 9.16
CA LEU A 70 8.76 3.99 10.45
C LEU A 70 10.18 4.59 10.50
N PRO A 71 10.41 5.65 11.28
CA PRO A 71 11.73 6.21 11.53
C PRO A 71 12.57 5.25 12.37
N GLY A 72 13.85 5.11 12.04
CA GLY A 72 14.80 4.33 12.83
C GLY A 72 15.66 3.41 11.97
N ASN A 73 16.66 2.83 12.62
CA ASN A 73 17.52 1.81 12.06
C ASN A 73 17.29 0.53 12.85
N SER A 74 16.59 -0.43 12.26
CA SER A 74 16.50 -1.80 12.80
C SER A 74 17.11 -2.76 11.78
N PRO A 75 17.84 -3.80 12.24
CA PRO A 75 18.28 -4.87 11.35
C PRO A 75 17.11 -5.70 10.80
N SER A 76 15.94 -5.66 11.45
CA SER A 76 14.71 -6.31 10.99
C SER A 76 13.91 -5.35 10.09
N PRO A 77 13.70 -5.68 8.79
CA PRO A 77 12.86 -4.87 7.91
C PRO A 77 11.40 -4.77 8.39
N LEU A 78 10.91 -5.76 9.14
CA LEU A 78 9.54 -5.74 9.66
C LEU A 78 9.38 -4.75 10.82
N ALA A 79 10.46 -4.43 11.53
CA ALA A 79 10.45 -3.43 12.60
C ALA A 79 10.48 -2.00 12.06
N THR A 80 10.87 -1.80 10.80
CA THR A 80 10.94 -0.47 10.14
C THR A 80 9.73 -0.16 9.29
N VAL A 81 8.71 -1.02 9.29
CA VAL A 81 7.48 -0.84 8.51
C VAL A 81 6.25 -1.06 9.37
N VAL A 82 5.15 -0.48 8.92
CA VAL A 82 3.82 -0.76 9.42
C VAL A 82 2.95 -1.14 8.23
N SER A 83 2.13 -2.18 8.39
CA SER A 83 1.19 -2.57 7.37
C SER A 83 -0.06 -1.71 7.44
N LEU A 84 -0.51 -1.23 6.29
CA LEU A 84 -1.80 -0.56 6.18
C LEU A 84 -2.91 -1.42 6.81
N PHE A 85 -2.88 -2.74 6.58
CA PHE A 85 -3.97 -3.61 7.00
C PHE A 85 -3.98 -3.95 8.49
N GLN A 86 -2.98 -3.51 9.28
CA GLN A 86 -3.02 -3.61 10.75
C GLN A 86 -4.15 -2.75 11.36
N TYR A 87 -4.49 -1.62 10.71
CA TYR A 87 -5.45 -0.64 11.23
C TYR A 87 -6.64 -0.39 10.27
N THR A 88 -6.82 -1.26 9.27
CA THR A 88 -8.02 -1.24 8.42
C THR A 88 -9.14 -2.09 9.04
N THR A 89 -10.36 -1.61 8.93
CA THR A 89 -11.59 -2.34 9.24
C THR A 89 -11.95 -3.32 8.12
N ALA A 90 -12.86 -4.25 8.42
CA ALA A 90 -13.38 -5.19 7.41
C ALA A 90 -14.02 -4.47 6.21
N ALA A 91 -14.81 -3.41 6.46
CA ALA A 91 -15.45 -2.64 5.39
C ALA A 91 -14.44 -1.91 4.48
N GLU A 92 -13.33 -1.42 5.04
CA GLU A 92 -12.26 -0.79 4.25
C GLU A 92 -11.50 -1.83 3.41
N VAL A 93 -11.32 -3.04 3.95
CA VAL A 93 -10.77 -4.18 3.20
C VAL A 93 -11.73 -4.61 2.08
N ASP A 94 -13.04 -4.62 2.31
CA ASP A 94 -14.01 -4.95 1.26
C ASP A 94 -14.00 -3.88 0.15
N ALA A 95 -13.85 -2.60 0.52
CA ALA A 95 -13.67 -1.52 -0.44
C ALA A 95 -12.36 -1.65 -1.24
N TYR A 96 -11.26 -2.08 -0.60
CA TYR A 96 -9.99 -2.39 -1.29
C TYR A 96 -10.22 -3.46 -2.35
N VAL A 97 -10.83 -4.59 -1.97
CA VAL A 97 -11.09 -5.72 -2.86
C VAL A 97 -11.98 -5.29 -4.03
N ALA A 98 -12.97 -4.43 -3.81
CA ALA A 98 -13.82 -3.92 -4.88
C ALA A 98 -13.04 -3.09 -5.92
N VAL A 99 -12.07 -2.28 -5.49
CA VAL A 99 -11.21 -1.50 -6.41
C VAL A 99 -10.29 -2.42 -7.21
N GLU A 100 -9.69 -3.39 -6.54
CA GLU A 100 -8.83 -4.42 -7.15
C GLU A 100 -9.60 -5.28 -8.17
N ASP A 101 -10.78 -5.79 -7.79
CA ASP A 101 -11.64 -6.60 -8.66
C ASP A 101 -12.05 -5.84 -9.92
N ARG A 102 -12.35 -4.54 -9.79
CA ARG A 102 -12.66 -3.69 -10.95
C ARG A 102 -11.47 -3.59 -11.90
N ALA A 103 -10.27 -3.32 -11.38
CA ALA A 103 -9.07 -3.19 -12.21
C ALA A 103 -8.73 -4.51 -12.93
N LEU A 104 -8.85 -5.63 -12.22
CA LEU A 104 -8.64 -6.96 -12.78
C LEU A 104 -9.75 -7.35 -13.79
N ALA A 105 -11.00 -6.97 -13.55
CA ALA A 105 -12.08 -7.17 -14.51
C ALA A 105 -11.83 -6.40 -15.81
N ASN A 106 -11.37 -5.15 -15.73
CA ASN A 106 -10.96 -4.36 -16.89
C ASN A 106 -9.82 -5.03 -17.65
N PHE A 107 -8.85 -5.61 -16.93
CA PHE A 107 -7.76 -6.36 -17.52
C PHE A 107 -8.24 -7.63 -18.25
N VAL A 108 -9.03 -8.46 -17.57
CA VAL A 108 -9.54 -9.74 -18.11
C VAL A 108 -10.49 -9.50 -19.29
N ALA A 109 -11.27 -8.42 -19.30
CA ALA A 109 -12.09 -8.06 -20.45
C ALA A 109 -11.25 -7.82 -21.72
N GLY A 110 -10.05 -7.25 -21.55
CA GLY A 110 -9.06 -7.08 -22.64
C GLY A 110 -8.18 -8.31 -22.90
N ASN A 111 -8.13 -9.25 -21.96
CA ASN A 111 -7.32 -10.47 -22.04
C ASN A 111 -8.00 -11.66 -21.32
N PRO A 112 -9.02 -12.29 -21.94
CA PRO A 112 -9.82 -13.32 -21.25
C PRO A 112 -9.02 -14.54 -20.79
N ALA A 113 -7.93 -14.87 -21.51
CA ALA A 113 -7.04 -15.99 -21.16
C ALA A 113 -6.30 -15.77 -19.83
N ALA A 114 -6.21 -14.53 -19.35
CA ALA A 114 -5.53 -14.19 -18.11
C ALA A 114 -6.39 -14.35 -16.84
N ALA A 115 -7.66 -14.75 -16.97
CA ALA A 115 -8.57 -14.91 -15.84
C ALA A 115 -8.03 -15.85 -14.74
N THR A 116 -7.25 -16.87 -15.14
CA THR A 116 -6.67 -17.85 -14.20
C THR A 116 -5.46 -17.31 -13.42
N LEU A 117 -4.91 -16.15 -13.79
CA LEU A 117 -3.73 -15.59 -13.13
C LEU A 117 -4.05 -14.90 -11.80
N PHE A 118 -5.31 -14.53 -11.57
CA PHE A 118 -5.73 -13.75 -10.40
C PHE A 118 -6.84 -14.47 -9.63
N PRO A 119 -6.53 -15.53 -8.89
CA PRO A 119 -7.55 -16.29 -8.18
C PRO A 119 -8.16 -15.44 -7.03
N PRO A 120 -9.49 -15.46 -6.82
CA PRO A 120 -10.17 -14.54 -5.89
C PRO A 120 -9.74 -14.64 -4.43
N ASP A 121 -9.32 -15.83 -3.99
CA ASP A 121 -8.89 -16.13 -2.62
C ASP A 121 -7.60 -15.41 -2.22
N LEU A 122 -6.76 -15.04 -3.19
CA LEU A 122 -5.51 -14.32 -2.93
C LEU A 122 -5.68 -12.79 -2.95
N ARG A 123 -6.88 -12.28 -3.29
CA ARG A 123 -7.12 -10.83 -3.42
C ARG A 123 -7.38 -10.14 -2.09
N ARG A 124 -7.83 -10.88 -1.08
CA ARG A 124 -8.10 -10.29 0.24
C ARG A 124 -6.78 -10.03 0.95
N PRO A 125 -6.45 -8.77 1.27
CA PRO A 125 -5.18 -8.45 1.88
C PRO A 125 -5.09 -8.95 3.32
N ALA A 126 -3.87 -9.25 3.74
CA ALA A 126 -3.52 -9.58 5.12
C ALA A 126 -2.36 -8.69 5.59
N PRO A 127 -2.26 -8.37 6.90
CA PRO A 127 -1.25 -7.46 7.41
C PRO A 127 0.20 -7.84 7.10
N ASN A 128 0.52 -9.12 7.07
CA ASN A 128 1.89 -9.64 6.85
C ASN A 128 2.23 -9.97 5.40
N VAL A 129 1.38 -9.61 4.44
CA VAL A 129 1.59 -9.92 3.03
C VAL A 129 1.81 -8.62 2.26
N ALA A 130 2.88 -8.56 1.46
CA ALA A 130 3.09 -7.45 0.54
C ALA A 130 1.99 -7.46 -0.53
N GLN A 131 1.32 -6.33 -0.73
CA GLN A 131 0.18 -6.25 -1.66
C GLN A 131 0.49 -5.33 -2.83
N TRP A 132 0.39 -5.91 -4.02
CA TRP A 132 0.43 -5.18 -5.28
C TRP A 132 -1.00 -4.86 -5.69
N CYS A 133 -1.25 -3.59 -5.95
CA CYS A 133 -2.51 -3.07 -6.45
C CYS A 133 -2.42 -2.97 -7.98
N HIS A 134 -3.41 -3.50 -8.68
CA HIS A 134 -3.40 -3.55 -10.14
C HIS A 134 -4.12 -2.36 -10.77
N TYR A 135 -3.66 -1.93 -11.95
CA TYR A 135 -4.32 -0.91 -12.74
C TYR A 135 -4.08 -1.12 -14.24
N VAL A 136 -5.07 -0.76 -15.07
CA VAL A 136 -4.95 -0.82 -16.54
C VAL A 136 -5.18 0.55 -17.15
N THR A 137 -6.18 1.24 -16.63
CA THR A 137 -6.68 2.53 -17.12
C THR A 137 -6.37 3.66 -16.13
N ARG A 138 -6.55 4.90 -16.57
CA ARG A 138 -6.45 6.08 -15.70
C ARG A 138 -7.55 6.07 -14.63
N ASP A 139 -8.71 5.53 -14.93
CA ASP A 139 -9.82 5.47 -13.98
C ASP A 139 -9.57 4.46 -12.85
N ASP A 140 -8.84 3.38 -13.12
CA ASP A 140 -8.38 2.46 -12.07
C ASP A 140 -7.42 3.17 -11.11
N VAL A 141 -6.50 3.99 -11.64
CA VAL A 141 -5.55 4.79 -10.84
C VAL A 141 -6.28 5.79 -9.97
N ARG A 142 -7.28 6.48 -10.53
CA ARG A 142 -8.12 7.42 -9.76
C ARG A 142 -8.92 6.70 -8.69
N ALA A 143 -9.48 5.53 -8.98
CA ALA A 143 -10.20 4.73 -7.98
C ALA A 143 -9.27 4.34 -6.82
N TRP A 144 -8.04 3.92 -7.12
CA TRP A 144 -7.03 3.67 -6.10
C TRP A 144 -6.69 4.92 -5.28
N ALA A 145 -6.41 6.03 -5.95
CA ALA A 145 -6.07 7.28 -5.27
C ALA A 145 -7.22 7.78 -4.38
N GLN A 146 -8.47 7.63 -4.82
CA GLN A 146 -9.67 7.95 -4.04
C GLN A 146 -9.79 7.05 -2.81
N TRP A 147 -9.56 5.74 -2.96
CA TRP A 147 -9.60 4.81 -1.83
C TRP A 147 -8.54 5.15 -0.78
N TYR A 148 -7.29 5.38 -1.19
CA TYR A 148 -6.22 5.81 -0.28
C TYR A 148 -6.50 7.17 0.35
N ALA A 149 -7.02 8.13 -0.42
CA ALA A 149 -7.40 9.44 0.08
C ALA A 149 -8.52 9.37 1.13
N GLY A 150 -9.49 8.46 0.95
CA GLY A 150 -10.53 8.22 1.96
C GLY A 150 -10.02 7.50 3.20
N LEU A 151 -9.12 6.53 3.03
CA LEU A 151 -8.63 5.67 4.10
C LEU A 151 -7.60 6.35 5.01
N ILE A 152 -6.55 6.95 4.43
CA ILE A 152 -5.39 7.44 5.18
C ILE A 152 -5.75 8.44 6.31
N PRO A 153 -6.66 9.41 6.11
CA PRO A 153 -7.13 10.28 7.19
C PRO A 153 -7.72 9.55 8.40
N LEU A 154 -8.38 8.41 8.18
CA LEU A 154 -8.98 7.58 9.23
C LEU A 154 -7.97 6.61 9.84
N TRP A 155 -7.02 6.16 9.02
CA TRP A 155 -5.98 5.22 9.40
C TRP A 155 -4.97 5.84 10.37
N ILE A 156 -4.51 7.07 10.10
CA ILE A 156 -3.47 7.74 10.90
C ILE A 156 -3.88 7.86 12.39
N PRO A 157 -5.07 8.34 12.75
CA PRO A 157 -5.49 8.38 14.16
C PRO A 157 -5.48 7.01 14.84
N ARG A 158 -5.86 5.93 14.13
CA ARG A 158 -5.84 4.56 14.68
C ARG A 158 -4.41 4.09 14.96
N TYR A 159 -3.48 4.41 14.06
CA TYR A 159 -2.06 4.16 14.30
C TYR A 159 -1.52 4.98 15.49
N LEU A 160 -1.87 6.26 15.59
CA LEU A 160 -1.39 7.12 16.66
C LEU A 160 -1.92 6.71 18.05
N ASP A 161 -3.10 6.11 18.12
CA ASP A 161 -3.69 5.59 19.36
C ASP A 161 -2.92 4.37 19.90
N ALA A 162 -2.45 3.49 19.01
CA ALA A 162 -1.72 2.28 19.36
C ALA A 162 -0.59 1.98 18.37
N PRO A 163 0.51 2.76 18.37
CA PRO A 163 1.56 2.63 17.36
C PRO A 163 2.31 1.31 17.53
N GLU A 164 2.29 0.50 16.49
CA GLU A 164 2.88 -0.83 16.47
C GLU A 164 3.54 -1.11 15.11
N SER A 165 4.78 -1.60 15.15
CA SER A 165 5.49 -2.07 13.96
C SER A 165 4.87 -3.37 13.41
N LEU A 166 5.14 -3.71 12.15
CA LEU A 166 4.68 -4.98 11.60
C LEU A 166 5.34 -6.17 12.32
N GLU A 167 6.59 -6.04 12.75
CA GLU A 167 7.27 -7.07 13.55
C GLU A 167 6.56 -7.32 14.88
N ASP A 168 6.28 -6.28 15.65
CA ASP A 168 5.64 -6.42 16.96
C ASP A 168 4.22 -6.99 16.84
N TRP A 169 3.48 -6.57 15.80
CA TRP A 169 2.20 -7.17 15.45
C TRP A 169 2.33 -8.66 15.12
N CYS A 170 3.33 -9.05 14.31
CA CYS A 170 3.57 -10.46 13.98
C CYS A 170 3.85 -11.27 15.25
N TRP A 171 4.68 -10.77 16.17
CA TRP A 171 4.93 -11.43 17.46
C TRP A 171 3.67 -11.56 18.31
N ARG A 172 2.83 -10.52 18.35
CA ARG A 172 1.60 -10.53 19.15
C ARG A 172 0.50 -11.43 18.56
N VAL A 173 0.39 -11.51 17.24
CA VAL A 173 -0.75 -12.14 16.56
C VAL A 173 -0.37 -13.48 15.91
N LEU A 174 0.67 -13.51 15.09
CA LEU A 174 1.03 -14.67 14.27
C LEU A 174 2.00 -15.63 14.97
N TRP A 175 2.93 -15.09 15.75
CA TRP A 175 4.03 -15.83 16.39
C TRP A 175 3.90 -15.86 17.90
N LYS A 176 2.70 -15.64 18.44
CA LYS A 176 2.43 -15.58 19.89
C LYS A 176 2.91 -16.82 20.66
N ASP A 177 2.99 -17.96 19.99
CA ASP A 177 3.40 -19.25 20.56
C ASP A 177 4.89 -19.55 20.32
N GLN A 178 5.62 -18.64 19.64
CA GLN A 178 7.05 -18.75 19.38
C GLN A 178 7.83 -17.95 20.44
N LYS A 179 9.08 -18.33 20.69
CA LYS A 179 9.99 -17.55 21.54
C LYS A 179 10.71 -16.50 20.70
N ARG A 180 10.64 -15.23 21.13
CA ARG A 180 11.48 -14.16 20.57
C ARG A 180 12.90 -14.41 21.04
N ASP A 181 13.77 -14.88 20.14
CA ASP A 181 15.19 -14.92 20.41
C ASP A 181 15.68 -13.49 20.51
N ASN A 182 15.71 -12.98 21.74
CA ASN A 182 16.32 -11.72 22.09
C ASN A 182 17.83 -11.93 22.00
N GLY A 183 18.38 -11.95 20.79
CA GLY A 183 19.82 -12.02 20.57
C GLY A 183 20.49 -10.95 21.42
N THR A 184 21.12 -11.37 22.51
CA THR A 184 22.06 -10.55 23.26
C THR A 184 23.19 -10.20 22.30
N ALA A 185 23.22 -8.94 21.88
CA ALA A 185 24.35 -8.33 21.21
C ALA A 185 25.59 -8.34 22.12
#